data_AF-A0A1G7S9C6-F1
#
_entry.id   AF-A0A1G7S9C6-F1
#
_cell.length_a   1.000
_cell.length_b   1.000
_cell.length_c   1.000
_cell.angle_alpha   90.00
_cell.angle_beta   90.00
_cell.angle_gamma   90.00
#
_symmetry.space_group_name_H-M   'P 1'
#
loop_
_entity.id
_entity.type
_entity.pdbx_description
1 polymer ?
#
loop_
_entity_poly.entity_id
_entity_poly.type
_entity_poly.pdbx_seq_one_letter_code
_entity_poly.pdbx_strand_id
1 'polypeptide(L)'
;MPSEPRDDEDAFRWEGDDSPTRPPRPERSETSLPRGFRAVGKGSAPQPAAPAAEQDPVPPAEEQGAGEDRAEAGPPASLGNVALVTLGLLGGIYLLYTVGWALGGARTALVISAFLAPWAVVPAQWAAVAAPVLWFGVSMLLTRASATWVRFVWLIVGAFLLVPWPFVSGV
;
A
#
# COMPACT_ATOMS: atom_id res chain seq x y z
N MET A 1 -44.78 -15.15 33.45
CA MET A 1 -44.60 -14.08 32.46
C MET A 1 -43.17 -14.17 31.96
N PRO A 2 -42.95 -14.58 30.69
CA PRO A 2 -41.64 -14.79 30.10
C PRO A 2 -40.94 -13.46 29.80
N SER A 3 -39.64 -13.38 30.06
CA SER A 3 -38.75 -12.27 29.71
C SER A 3 -38.74 -12.07 28.19
N GLU A 4 -39.02 -10.84 27.74
CA GLU A 4 -39.01 -10.47 26.32
C GLU A 4 -37.56 -10.45 25.78
N PRO A 5 -37.30 -11.00 24.58
CA PRO A 5 -35.96 -11.10 23.99
C PRO A 5 -35.47 -9.77 23.36
N ARG A 6 -35.88 -8.61 23.89
CA ARG A 6 -35.60 -7.30 23.26
C ARG A 6 -34.42 -6.54 23.86
N ASP A 7 -33.96 -6.88 25.07
CA ASP A 7 -32.90 -6.11 25.73
C ASP A 7 -31.48 -6.46 25.22
N ASP A 8 -31.31 -7.64 24.62
CA ASP A 8 -29.99 -8.16 24.21
C ASP A 8 -29.52 -7.59 22.85
N GLU A 9 -30.46 -7.10 22.02
CA GLU A 9 -30.18 -6.57 20.69
C GLU A 9 -29.70 -5.11 20.70
N ASP A 10 -29.91 -4.39 21.81
CA ASP A 10 -29.46 -3.01 21.98
C ASP A 10 -27.96 -2.92 22.33
N ALA A 11 -27.35 -4.00 22.81
CA ALA A 11 -25.91 -4.06 23.12
C ALA A 11 -24.99 -3.94 21.88
N PHE A 12 -25.52 -4.17 20.67
CA PHE A 12 -24.77 -4.11 19.40
C PHE A 12 -25.19 -2.97 18.48
N ARG A 13 -26.14 -2.11 18.89
CA ARG A 13 -26.53 -0.91 18.15
C ARG A 13 -25.84 0.31 18.75
N TRP A 14 -24.93 0.90 17.98
CA TRP A 14 -24.20 2.11 18.37
C TRP A 14 -25.11 3.34 18.52
N GLU A 15 -26.33 3.29 17.97
CA GLU A 15 -27.36 4.32 18.07
C GLU A 15 -28.15 4.35 19.41
N GLY A 16 -27.87 3.44 20.37
CA GLY A 16 -28.62 3.33 21.64
C GLY A 16 -28.02 4.06 22.85
N ASP A 17 -26.83 4.66 22.77
CA ASP A 17 -26.14 5.33 23.91
C ASP A 17 -26.62 6.78 24.17
N ASP A 18 -27.91 7.06 23.97
CA ASP A 18 -28.56 8.33 24.34
C ASP A 18 -29.49 8.12 25.53
N SER A 19 -28.90 7.80 26.69
CA SER A 19 -29.62 7.71 27.97
C SER A 19 -30.06 9.10 28.47
N PRO A 20 -31.32 9.26 28.92
CA PRO A 20 -31.90 10.55 29.36
C PRO A 20 -31.27 11.13 30.65
N THR A 21 -30.36 10.40 31.29
CA THR A 21 -29.58 10.83 32.45
C THR A 21 -28.23 11.45 32.07
N ARG A 22 -27.87 11.46 30.78
CA ARG A 22 -26.64 12.12 30.31
C ARG A 22 -26.88 13.64 30.27
N PRO A 23 -25.98 14.46 30.84
CA PRO A 23 -26.05 15.91 30.61
C PRO A 23 -25.96 16.16 29.10
N PRO A 24 -26.70 17.14 28.55
CA PRO A 24 -26.65 17.45 27.13
C PRO A 24 -25.19 17.62 26.72
N ARG A 25 -24.78 16.90 25.66
CA ARG A 25 -23.45 17.06 25.06
C ARG A 25 -23.30 18.56 24.80
N PRO A 26 -22.31 19.26 25.40
CA PRO A 26 -22.12 20.66 25.10
C PRO A 26 -22.00 20.74 23.59
N GLU A 27 -22.83 21.57 22.95
CA GLU A 27 -22.67 21.91 21.54
C GLU A 27 -21.20 22.15 21.30
N ARG A 28 -20.67 21.58 20.21
CA ARG A 28 -19.25 21.53 19.87
C ARG A 28 -18.70 22.96 19.83
N SER A 29 -18.42 23.49 21.02
CA SER A 29 -17.75 24.74 21.27
C SER A 29 -16.39 24.52 20.68
N GLU A 30 -16.15 25.28 19.63
CA GLU A 30 -14.92 25.44 18.90
C GLU A 30 -13.75 24.82 19.67
N THR A 31 -13.21 23.72 19.13
CA THR A 31 -12.08 22.98 19.69
C THR A 31 -10.84 23.89 19.68
N SER A 32 -10.86 24.86 20.57
CA SER A 32 -9.81 25.83 20.81
C SER A 32 -9.07 25.35 22.05
N LEU A 33 -7.76 25.25 21.89
CA LEU A 33 -6.90 24.81 22.97
C LEU A 33 -6.97 25.81 24.14
N PRO A 34 -6.86 25.34 25.40
CA PRO A 34 -6.77 26.23 26.55
C PRO A 34 -5.66 27.27 26.39
N ARG A 35 -5.86 28.48 26.94
CA ARG A 35 -4.85 29.55 26.85
C ARG A 35 -3.48 29.06 27.35
N GLY A 36 -2.47 29.20 26.50
CA GLY A 36 -1.09 28.77 26.78
C GLY A 36 -0.70 27.43 26.14
N PHE A 37 -1.65 26.68 25.57
CA PHE A 37 -1.35 25.44 24.84
C PHE A 37 -1.22 25.70 23.33
N ARG A 38 -0.12 25.20 22.75
CA ARG A 38 0.15 25.23 21.31
C ARG A 38 0.14 23.79 20.77
N ALA A 39 -0.69 23.51 19.77
CA ALA A 39 -0.61 22.25 19.03
C ALA A 39 0.75 22.15 18.33
N VAL A 40 1.44 21.04 18.54
CA VAL A 40 2.70 20.72 17.88
C VAL A 40 2.49 19.47 17.01
N GLY A 41 2.89 19.55 15.75
CA GLY A 41 2.67 18.49 14.77
C GLY A 41 2.24 19.02 13.40
N LYS A 42 2.16 18.12 12.42
CA LYS A 42 1.69 18.45 11.07
C LYS A 42 0.16 18.57 11.10
N GLY A 43 -0.40 19.68 10.62
CA GLY A 43 -1.84 20.00 10.72
C GLY A 43 -2.22 20.92 11.89
N SER A 44 -1.24 21.40 12.67
CA SER A 44 -1.45 22.34 13.78
C SER A 44 -1.57 23.81 13.35
N ALA A 45 -1.49 24.09 12.05
CA ALA A 45 -1.67 25.43 11.52
C ALA A 45 -3.14 25.86 11.72
N PRO A 46 -3.40 27.11 12.16
CA PRO A 46 -4.76 27.63 12.24
C PRO A 46 -5.42 27.54 10.86
N GLN A 47 -6.43 26.69 10.73
CA GLN A 47 -7.27 26.63 9.54
C GLN A 47 -8.05 27.94 9.47
N PRO A 48 -7.97 28.72 8.36
CA PRO A 48 -8.84 29.87 8.18
C PRO A 48 -10.29 29.40 8.23
N ALA A 49 -11.13 30.07 9.03
CA ALA A 49 -12.54 29.77 9.13
C ALA A 49 -13.19 29.89 7.73
N ALA A 50 -13.59 28.75 7.16
CA ALA A 50 -14.34 28.71 5.92
C ALA A 50 -15.81 29.08 6.22
N PRO A 51 -16.43 30.00 5.45
CA PRO A 51 -17.86 30.25 5.57
C PRO A 51 -18.66 29.01 5.17
N ALA A 52 -19.73 28.76 5.92
CA ALA A 52 -20.63 27.63 5.73
C ALA A 52 -21.53 27.77 4.49
N ALA A 53 -21.82 26.61 3.89
CA ALA A 53 -22.93 26.23 3.02
C ALA A 53 -22.91 26.66 1.54
N GLU A 54 -22.80 25.68 0.63
CA GLU A 54 -23.92 25.20 -0.21
C GLU A 54 -23.51 23.83 -0.83
N GLN A 55 -24.44 22.88 -0.92
CA GLN A 55 -24.23 21.52 -1.45
C GLN A 55 -24.51 21.44 -2.97
N ASP A 56 -23.60 20.77 -3.69
CA ASP A 56 -23.73 20.02 -4.96
C ASP A 56 -24.07 20.74 -6.29
N PRO A 57 -23.51 20.30 -7.46
CA PRO A 57 -23.53 18.90 -7.92
C PRO A 57 -22.21 18.33 -8.51
N VAL A 58 -22.08 17.00 -8.40
CA VAL A 58 -21.09 16.12 -9.05
C VAL A 58 -21.10 16.26 -10.58
N PRO A 59 -19.92 16.38 -11.23
CA PRO A 59 -19.60 15.48 -12.35
C PRO A 59 -18.10 15.10 -12.42
N PRO A 60 -17.70 14.28 -13.41
CA PRO A 60 -17.27 12.89 -13.28
C PRO A 60 -15.80 12.69 -12.87
N ALA A 61 -15.47 11.45 -12.53
CA ALA A 61 -14.12 10.97 -12.29
C ALA A 61 -13.13 11.41 -13.39
N GLU A 62 -12.26 12.36 -13.05
CA GLU A 62 -11.07 12.65 -13.84
C GLU A 62 -9.96 11.69 -13.43
N GLU A 63 -9.57 10.85 -14.38
CA GLU A 63 -8.31 10.13 -14.39
C GLU A 63 -7.16 11.10 -14.11
N GLN A 64 -6.62 11.10 -12.90
CA GLN A 64 -5.31 11.70 -12.63
C GLN A 64 -4.23 10.66 -12.95
N GLY A 65 -4.14 10.37 -14.25
CA GLY A 65 -2.94 9.84 -14.86
C GLY A 65 -1.90 10.95 -15.02
N ALA A 66 -0.67 10.64 -14.64
CA ALA A 66 0.56 11.30 -15.08
C ALA A 66 0.61 12.84 -14.98
N GLY A 67 0.88 13.34 -13.77
CA GLY A 67 1.36 14.71 -13.55
C GLY A 67 2.76 14.68 -12.96
N GLU A 68 3.73 15.20 -13.71
CA GLU A 68 5.14 15.33 -13.37
C GLU A 68 5.32 16.26 -12.16
N ASP A 69 5.62 15.70 -10.98
CA ASP A 69 6.09 16.54 -9.87
C ASP A 69 7.56 16.88 -10.06
N ARG A 70 7.72 18.07 -10.65
CA ARG A 70 8.94 18.86 -10.77
C ARG A 70 9.66 18.93 -9.42
N ALA A 71 10.97 18.77 -9.49
CA ALA A 71 11.89 18.85 -8.35
C ALA A 71 11.71 20.14 -7.53
N GLU A 72 11.05 20.03 -6.39
CA GLU A 72 11.26 20.91 -5.24
C GLU A 72 11.62 20.06 -4.03
N ALA A 73 12.74 20.42 -3.40
CA ALA A 73 13.23 19.79 -2.18
C ALA A 73 12.34 20.15 -0.99
N GLY A 74 11.15 19.55 -0.94
CA GLY A 74 10.27 19.54 0.21
C GLY A 74 10.57 18.37 1.16
N PRO A 75 10.16 18.44 2.44
CA PRO A 75 10.29 17.35 3.41
C PRO A 75 9.73 16.04 2.85
N PRO A 76 10.26 14.85 3.23
CA PRO A 76 9.91 13.59 2.58
C PRO A 76 8.39 13.41 2.54
N ALA A 77 7.85 13.44 1.32
CA ALA A 77 6.43 13.25 1.08
C ALA A 77 6.05 11.88 1.67
N SER A 78 5.10 11.88 2.62
CA SER A 78 4.52 10.65 3.14
C SER A 78 3.94 9.88 1.96
N LEU A 79 4.25 8.58 1.86
CA LEU A 79 3.76 7.75 0.76
C LEU A 79 2.22 7.76 0.80
N GLY A 80 1.59 8.23 -0.28
CA GLY A 80 0.13 8.25 -0.37
C GLY A 80 -0.48 6.84 -0.36
N ASN A 81 -1.76 6.73 -0.02
CA ASN A 81 -2.46 5.45 0.07
C ASN A 81 -2.34 4.62 -1.24
N VAL A 82 -2.50 5.29 -2.40
CA VAL A 82 -2.32 4.67 -3.72
C VAL A 82 -0.92 4.08 -3.87
N ALA A 83 0.13 4.80 -3.47
CA ALA A 83 1.50 4.33 -3.60
C ALA A 83 1.79 3.11 -2.71
N LEU A 84 1.12 2.98 -1.56
CA LEU A 84 1.22 1.79 -0.70
C LEU A 84 0.52 0.59 -1.33
N VAL A 85 -0.67 0.79 -1.88
CA VAL A 85 -1.41 -0.25 -2.60
C VAL A 85 -0.63 -0.73 -3.81
N THR A 86 -0.11 0.18 -4.64
CA THR A 86 0.74 -0.16 -5.79
C THR A 86 1.99 -0.90 -5.34
N LEU A 87 2.63 -0.48 -4.25
CA LEU A 87 3.81 -1.18 -3.74
C LEU A 87 3.47 -2.60 -3.26
N GLY A 88 2.35 -2.77 -2.57
CA GLY A 88 1.85 -4.09 -2.15
C GLY A 88 1.56 -4.98 -3.35
N LEU A 89 0.90 -4.46 -4.38
CA LEU A 89 0.62 -5.18 -5.61
C LEU A 89 1.91 -5.60 -6.34
N LEU A 90 2.84 -4.67 -6.53
CA LEU A 90 4.13 -4.94 -7.16
C LEU A 90 4.92 -5.96 -6.33
N GLY A 91 5.00 -5.79 -5.00
CA GLY A 91 5.62 -6.76 -4.10
C GLY A 91 4.98 -8.15 -4.23
N GLY A 92 3.64 -8.21 -4.33
CA GLY A 92 2.90 -9.44 -4.61
C GLY A 92 3.31 -10.09 -5.93
N ILE A 93 3.41 -9.32 -7.03
CA ILE A 93 3.87 -9.81 -8.34
C ILE A 93 5.28 -10.41 -8.22
N TYR A 94 6.21 -9.73 -7.56
CA TYR A 94 7.57 -10.23 -7.34
C TYR A 94 7.60 -11.50 -6.49
N LEU A 95 6.69 -11.62 -5.50
CA LEU A 95 6.53 -12.83 -4.71
C LEU A 95 5.98 -13.99 -5.56
N LEU A 96 4.99 -13.72 -6.40
CA LEU A 96 4.47 -14.69 -7.37
C LEU A 96 5.56 -15.14 -8.35
N TYR A 97 6.42 -14.23 -8.82
CA TYR A 97 7.56 -14.59 -9.67
C TYR A 97 8.57 -15.46 -8.94
N THR A 98 8.83 -15.20 -7.66
CA THR A 98 9.70 -16.05 -6.83
C THR A 98 9.17 -17.49 -6.80
N VAL A 99 7.86 -17.65 -6.55
CA VAL A 99 7.19 -18.96 -6.60
C VAL A 99 7.25 -19.56 -8.00
N GLY A 100 7.07 -18.74 -9.04
CA GLY A 100 7.10 -19.21 -10.41
C GLY A 100 8.47 -19.69 -10.87
N TRP A 101 9.55 -19.04 -10.43
CA TRP A 101 10.91 -19.52 -10.63
C TRP A 101 11.21 -20.77 -9.81
N ALA A 102 10.64 -20.89 -8.61
CA ALA A 102 10.82 -22.11 -7.81
C ALA A 102 10.21 -23.32 -8.50
N LEU A 103 8.96 -23.20 -8.96
CA LEU A 103 8.24 -24.28 -9.63
C LEU A 103 8.71 -24.51 -11.07
N GLY A 104 8.72 -23.47 -11.89
CA GLY A 104 9.11 -23.53 -13.30
C GLY A 104 10.59 -23.80 -13.49
N GLY A 105 11.44 -23.26 -12.61
CA GLY A 105 12.86 -23.56 -12.62
C GLY A 105 13.15 -24.99 -12.18
N ALA A 106 12.45 -25.55 -11.18
CA ALA A 106 12.60 -26.96 -10.82
C ALA A 106 12.21 -27.88 -11.98
N ARG A 107 11.12 -27.54 -12.69
CA ARG A 107 10.72 -28.25 -13.92
C ARG A 107 11.79 -28.16 -15.01
N THR A 108 12.33 -26.96 -15.27
CA THR A 108 13.41 -26.76 -16.24
C THR A 108 14.66 -27.54 -15.84
N ALA A 109 15.03 -27.53 -14.55
CA ALA A 109 16.17 -28.23 -14.00
C ALA A 109 16.10 -29.74 -14.29
N LEU A 110 14.91 -30.37 -14.20
CA LEU A 110 14.75 -31.79 -14.53
C LEU A 110 15.13 -32.11 -15.98
N VAL A 111 14.80 -31.22 -16.92
CA VAL A 111 15.11 -31.40 -18.34
C VAL A 111 16.60 -31.20 -18.61
N ILE A 112 17.18 -30.13 -18.07
CA ILE A 112 18.58 -29.76 -18.36
C ILE A 112 19.61 -30.56 -17.56
N SER A 113 19.22 -31.16 -16.43
CA SER A 113 20.14 -31.96 -15.59
C SER A 113 20.65 -33.22 -16.28
N ALA A 114 20.00 -33.69 -17.35
CA ALA A 114 20.52 -34.77 -18.19
C ALA A 114 21.73 -34.34 -19.03
N PHE A 115 21.89 -33.04 -19.27
CA PHE A 115 22.91 -32.47 -20.15
C PHE A 115 24.00 -31.69 -19.41
N LEU A 116 23.69 -31.18 -18.22
CA LEU A 116 24.59 -30.36 -17.41
C LEU A 116 24.92 -31.02 -16.07
N ALA A 117 26.11 -30.72 -15.57
CA ALA A 117 26.52 -31.17 -14.24
C ALA A 117 25.68 -30.47 -13.14
N PRO A 118 25.37 -31.18 -12.02
CA PRO A 118 24.52 -30.63 -10.96
C PRO A 118 25.03 -29.31 -10.36
N TRP A 119 26.35 -29.14 -10.28
CA TRP A 119 26.97 -27.93 -9.73
C TRP A 119 26.72 -26.68 -10.58
N ALA A 120 26.36 -26.83 -11.86
CA ALA A 120 25.97 -25.70 -12.71
C ALA A 120 24.46 -25.40 -12.58
N VAL A 121 23.63 -26.43 -12.43
CA VAL A 121 22.16 -26.32 -12.44
C VAL A 121 21.61 -25.83 -11.10
N VAL A 122 22.04 -26.44 -9.99
CA VAL A 122 21.50 -26.15 -8.65
C VAL A 122 21.70 -24.68 -8.23
N PRO A 123 22.90 -24.07 -8.32
CA PRO A 123 23.05 -22.68 -7.92
C PRO A 123 22.30 -21.72 -8.84
N ALA A 124 22.27 -22.00 -10.16
CA ALA A 124 21.51 -21.20 -11.11
C ALA A 124 20.02 -21.21 -10.78
N GLN A 125 19.48 -22.37 -10.41
CA GLN A 125 18.09 -22.52 -9.97
C GLN A 125 17.78 -21.62 -8.77
N TRP A 126 18.59 -21.70 -7.71
CA TRP A 126 18.37 -20.87 -6.52
C TRP A 126 18.63 -19.39 -6.75
N ALA A 127 19.60 -19.04 -7.60
CA ALA A 127 19.83 -17.66 -8.01
C ALA A 127 18.61 -17.08 -8.75
N ALA A 128 17.99 -17.86 -9.63
CA ALA A 128 16.77 -17.45 -10.34
C ALA A 128 15.58 -17.27 -9.38
N VAL A 129 15.44 -18.14 -8.38
CA VAL A 129 14.42 -17.98 -7.31
C VAL A 129 14.68 -16.73 -6.49
N ALA A 130 15.93 -16.45 -6.13
CA ALA A 130 16.28 -15.29 -5.34
C ALA A 130 16.20 -13.96 -6.13
N ALA A 131 16.35 -14.01 -7.46
CA ALA A 131 16.46 -12.81 -8.29
C ALA A 131 15.30 -11.81 -8.15
N PRO A 132 14.00 -12.22 -8.15
CA PRO A 132 12.89 -11.29 -7.92
C PRO A 132 12.96 -10.61 -6.55
N VAL A 133 13.23 -11.39 -5.49
CA VAL A 133 13.34 -10.86 -4.13
C VAL A 133 14.50 -9.86 -4.02
N LEU A 134 15.65 -10.23 -4.58
CA LEU A 134 16.84 -9.38 -4.58
C LEU A 134 16.64 -8.10 -5.38
N TRP A 135 16.02 -8.17 -6.56
CA TRP A 135 15.74 -6.97 -7.35
C TRP A 135 14.79 -6.01 -6.63
N PHE A 136 13.72 -6.53 -6.03
CA PHE A 136 12.79 -5.72 -5.24
C PHE A 136 13.52 -5.08 -4.04
N GLY A 137 14.30 -5.86 -3.28
CA GLY A 137 15.06 -5.34 -2.14
C GLY A 137 16.12 -4.31 -2.54
N VAL A 138 16.88 -4.57 -3.59
CA VAL A 138 17.92 -3.66 -4.11
C VAL A 138 17.30 -2.39 -4.65
N SER A 139 16.23 -2.47 -5.45
CA SER A 139 15.55 -1.26 -5.94
C SER A 139 14.99 -0.42 -4.80
N MET A 140 14.39 -1.04 -3.76
CA MET A 140 13.96 -0.33 -2.54
C MET A 140 15.13 0.36 -1.84
N LEU A 141 16.25 -0.32 -1.68
CA LEU A 141 17.42 0.21 -0.97
C LEU A 141 18.07 1.36 -1.76
N LEU A 142 18.26 1.18 -3.07
CA LEU A 142 18.96 2.11 -3.94
C LEU A 142 18.15 3.40 -4.17
N THR A 143 16.82 3.29 -4.16
CA THR A 143 15.92 4.42 -4.39
C THR A 143 15.49 5.14 -3.11
N ARG A 144 15.99 4.71 -1.93
CA ARG A 144 15.62 5.28 -0.62
C ARG A 144 15.87 6.78 -0.50
N ALA A 145 16.91 7.29 -1.17
CA ALA A 145 17.27 8.72 -1.18
C ALA A 145 16.88 9.43 -2.49
N SER A 146 16.20 8.72 -3.41
CA SER A 146 15.79 9.24 -4.72
C SER A 146 14.32 9.67 -4.73
N ALA A 147 13.91 10.33 -5.80
CA ALA A 147 12.50 10.61 -6.06
C ALA A 147 11.69 9.30 -6.15
N THR A 148 10.47 9.32 -5.61
CA THR A 148 9.58 8.15 -5.51
C THR A 148 9.28 7.52 -6.88
N TRP A 149 9.22 8.29 -7.96
CA TRP A 149 8.96 7.76 -9.30
C TRP A 149 10.09 6.85 -9.82
N VAL A 150 11.35 7.16 -9.50
CA VAL A 150 12.51 6.35 -9.91
C VAL A 150 12.39 4.92 -9.38
N ARG A 151 11.85 4.77 -8.16
CA ARG A 151 11.54 3.47 -7.56
C ARG A 151 10.55 2.68 -8.40
N PHE A 152 9.44 3.29 -8.79
CA PHE A 152 8.41 2.61 -9.56
C PHE A 152 8.90 2.21 -10.95
N VAL A 153 9.69 3.06 -11.62
CA VAL A 153 10.32 2.71 -12.90
C VAL A 153 11.21 1.48 -12.76
N TRP A 154 12.08 1.44 -11.74
CA TRP A 154 12.96 0.29 -11.49
C TRP A 154 12.19 -1.01 -11.23
N LEU A 155 11.07 -0.94 -10.51
CA LEU A 155 10.22 -2.09 -10.24
C LEU A 155 9.46 -2.54 -11.48
N ILE A 156 8.94 -1.61 -12.29
CA ILE A 156 8.22 -1.97 -13.51
C ILE A 156 9.18 -2.63 -14.51
N VAL A 157 10.37 -2.06 -14.70
CA VAL A 157 11.42 -2.66 -15.55
C VAL A 157 11.77 -4.06 -15.06
N GLY A 158 11.99 -4.22 -13.76
CA GLY A 158 12.28 -5.55 -13.21
C GLY A 158 11.12 -6.52 -13.35
N ALA A 159 9.86 -6.07 -13.23
CA ALA A 159 8.72 -6.93 -13.43
C ALA A 159 8.70 -7.53 -14.84
N PHE A 160 8.98 -6.74 -15.88
CA PHE A 160 9.09 -7.28 -17.24
C PHE A 160 10.32 -8.18 -17.44
N LEU A 161 11.44 -7.88 -16.76
CA LEU A 161 12.67 -8.65 -16.90
C LEU A 161 12.62 -10.01 -16.20
N LEU A 162 11.96 -10.07 -15.03
CA LEU A 162 11.98 -11.21 -14.10
C LEU A 162 10.75 -12.12 -14.26
N VAL A 163 9.97 -11.93 -15.32
CA VAL A 163 8.89 -12.85 -15.68
C VAL A 163 9.43 -14.29 -15.68
N PRO A 164 8.76 -15.24 -15.01
CA PRO A 164 9.18 -16.63 -14.98
C PRO A 164 9.01 -17.26 -16.37
N TRP A 165 10.08 -17.16 -17.16
CA TRP A 165 10.15 -17.65 -18.54
C TRP A 165 9.72 -19.11 -18.73
N PRO A 166 10.03 -20.06 -17.83
CA PRO A 166 9.59 -21.46 -18.00
C PRO A 166 8.07 -21.60 -18.24
N PHE A 167 7.25 -20.76 -17.60
CA PHE A 167 5.80 -20.76 -17.85
C PHE A 167 5.40 -20.09 -19.15
N VAL A 168 6.14 -19.08 -19.58
CA VAL A 168 5.87 -18.35 -20.82
C VAL A 168 6.19 -19.20 -22.04
N SER A 169 7.31 -19.95 -22.01
CA SER A 169 7.72 -20.82 -23.11
C SER A 169 7.11 -22.23 -23.05
N GLY A 170 6.48 -22.60 -21.93
CA GLY A 170 5.79 -23.89 -21.76
C GLY A 170 6.72 -25.09 -21.54
N VAL A 171 7.98 -24.86 -21.19
CA VAL A 171 9.01 -25.90 -20.99
C VAL A 171 8.98 -26.49 -19.60
#